data_AF-A0A430B9K3-F1
#
_entry.id   AF-A0A430B9K3-F1
#
_cell.length_a   1.000
_cell.length_b   1.000
_cell.length_c   1.000
_cell.angle_alpha   90.00
_cell.angle_beta   90.00
_cell.angle_gamma   90.00
#
_symmetry.space_group_name_H-M   'P 1'
#
loop_
_entity.id
_entity.type
_entity.pdbx_description
1 polymer ?
#
loop_
_entity_poly.entity_id
_entity_poly.type
_entity_poly.pdbx_seq_one_letter_code
_entity_poly.pdbx_strand_id
1 'polypeptide(L)'
;MLLTCAVATMPAVAAAAPIATLDRNGSLVSIEPYAPNIVRVTIATDRTQVDAPPGEGPNAKPDATGWTHRSEAGGDAFASGAMTLTVNAQ
;
A
#
# COMPACT_ATOMS: atom_id res chain seq x y z
N MET A 1 10.70 -37.22 -33.51
CA MET A 1 10.35 -36.83 -32.13
C MET A 1 10.41 -35.31 -32.07
N LEU A 2 9.28 -34.63 -32.23
CA LEU A 2 9.23 -33.16 -32.13
C LEU A 2 8.88 -32.83 -30.67
N LEU A 3 9.84 -32.30 -29.92
CA LEU A 3 9.66 -31.92 -28.52
C LEU A 3 9.09 -30.49 -28.48
N THR A 4 7.80 -30.37 -28.22
CA THR A 4 7.12 -29.10 -27.97
C THR A 4 7.46 -28.62 -26.56
N CYS A 5 8.27 -27.55 -26.44
CA CYS A 5 8.46 -26.83 -25.18
C CYS A 5 7.15 -26.11 -24.82
N ALA A 6 6.47 -26.59 -23.77
CA ALA A 6 5.36 -25.87 -23.17
C ALA A 6 5.91 -24.66 -22.40
N VAL A 7 5.60 -23.45 -22.88
CA VAL A 7 5.90 -22.21 -22.17
C VAL A 7 4.85 -22.05 -21.07
N ALA A 8 5.23 -22.30 -19.82
CA ALA A 8 4.36 -22.05 -18.68
C ALA A 8 4.33 -20.54 -18.39
N THR A 9 3.19 -19.90 -18.60
CA THR A 9 2.94 -18.53 -18.13
C THR A 9 2.70 -18.56 -16.62
N MET A 10 3.68 -18.12 -15.84
CA MET A 10 3.47 -17.92 -14.41
C MET A 10 2.54 -16.72 -14.21
N PRO A 11 1.42 -16.85 -13.47
CA PRO A 11 0.59 -15.70 -13.16
C PRO A 11 1.37 -14.78 -12.22
N ALA A 12 1.58 -13.54 -12.63
CA ALA A 12 2.08 -12.50 -11.74
C ALA A 12 1.01 -12.25 -10.67
N VAL A 13 1.35 -12.51 -9.41
CA VAL A 13 0.50 -12.12 -8.29
C VAL A 13 0.56 -10.60 -8.20
N ALA A 14 -0.50 -9.92 -8.65
CA ALA A 14 -0.60 -8.48 -8.49
C ALA A 14 -0.77 -8.18 -6.98
N ALA A 15 0.32 -7.78 -6.33
CA ALA A 15 0.24 -7.16 -5.01
C ALA A 15 -0.60 -5.89 -5.17
N ALA A 16 -1.62 -5.73 -4.32
CA ALA A 16 -2.37 -4.49 -4.30
C ALA A 16 -1.40 -3.38 -3.86
N ALA A 17 -1.30 -2.32 -4.67
CA ALA A 17 -0.45 -1.20 -4.36
C ALA A 17 -1.07 -0.36 -3.22
N PRO A 18 -0.24 0.28 -2.37
CA PRO A 18 -0.71 1.29 -1.42
C PRO A 18 -1.57 2.35 -2.11
N ILE A 19 -2.51 2.95 -1.39
CA ILE A 19 -3.29 4.09 -1.93
C ILE A 19 -2.34 5.23 -2.27
N ALA A 20 -1.38 5.50 -1.38
CA ALA A 20 -0.32 6.46 -1.62
C ALA A 20 0.92 6.13 -0.79
N THR A 21 2.08 6.47 -1.35
CA THR A 21 3.34 6.62 -0.60
C THR A 21 3.75 8.09 -0.69
N LEU A 22 3.79 8.75 0.46
CA LEU A 22 4.00 10.19 0.59
C LEU A 22 5.45 10.48 0.99
N ASP A 23 6.08 11.48 0.40
CA ASP A 23 7.35 12.03 0.89
C ASP A 23 7.08 13.10 1.95
N ARG A 24 7.68 12.94 3.13
CA ARG A 24 7.57 13.81 4.30
C ARG A 24 8.95 14.09 4.87
N ASN A 25 9.55 15.18 4.38
CA ASN A 25 10.90 15.62 4.73
C ASN A 25 11.92 14.48 4.66
N GLY A 26 11.91 13.71 3.57
CA GLY A 26 12.84 12.61 3.34
C GLY A 26 12.48 11.29 4.03
N SER A 27 11.35 11.24 4.76
CA SER A 27 10.69 9.98 5.12
C SER A 27 9.60 9.64 4.12
N LEU A 28 9.49 8.38 3.75
CA LEU A 28 8.43 7.84 2.92
C LEU A 28 7.37 7.23 3.84
N VAL A 29 6.11 7.62 3.68
CA VAL A 29 4.97 7.13 4.45
C VAL A 29 3.98 6.47 3.50
N SER A 30 3.90 5.14 3.53
CA SER A 30 3.00 4.36 2.68
C SER A 30 1.74 3.94 3.44
N ILE A 31 0.58 4.19 2.82
CA ILE A 31 -0.74 3.93 3.38
C ILE A 31 -1.43 2.82 2.58
N GLU A 32 -1.63 1.66 3.20
CA GLU A 32 -2.25 0.50 2.57
C GLU A 32 -3.38 -0.07 3.46
N PRO A 33 -4.66 0.03 3.04
CA PRO A 33 -5.77 -0.51 3.82
C PRO A 33 -5.94 -2.02 3.66
N TYR A 34 -6.40 -2.66 4.74
CA TYR A 34 -6.49 -4.11 4.86
C TYR A 34 -7.92 -4.61 5.08
N ALA A 35 -8.71 -3.84 5.84
CA ALA A 35 -10.09 -4.18 6.19
C ALA A 35 -10.78 -2.92 6.73
N PRO A 36 -12.10 -2.94 6.97
CA PRO A 36 -12.75 -1.92 7.77
C PRO A 36 -12.00 -1.75 9.10
N ASN A 37 -11.60 -0.51 9.39
CA ASN A 37 -10.84 -0.14 10.57
C ASN A 37 -9.40 -0.70 10.68
N ILE A 38 -8.80 -1.21 9.59
CA ILE A 38 -7.41 -1.70 9.59
C ILE A 38 -6.61 -1.07 8.44
N VAL A 39 -5.49 -0.43 8.79
CA VAL A 39 -4.54 0.18 7.86
C VAL A 39 -3.12 -0.25 8.23
N ARG A 40 -2.33 -0.66 7.24
CA ARG A 40 -0.89 -0.76 7.37
C ARG A 40 -0.26 0.59 7.01
N VAL A 41 0.59 1.08 7.90
CA VAL A 41 1.42 2.25 7.66
C VAL A 41 2.88 1.81 7.68
N THR A 42 3.56 1.95 6.55
CA THR A 42 5.01 1.73 6.47
C THR A 42 5.71 3.09 6.45
N ILE A 43 6.65 3.31 7.36
CA ILE A 43 7.47 4.54 7.40
C ILE A 43 8.93 4.12 7.24
N ALA A 44 9.59 4.62 6.21
CA ALA A 44 11.01 4.35 5.96
C ALA A 44 11.67 5.52 5.22
N THR A 45 12.98 5.70 5.39
CA THR A 45 13.76 6.66 4.57
C THR A 45 14.23 6.05 3.25
N ASP A 46 14.21 4.72 3.15
CA ASP A 46 14.63 3.98 1.97
C ASP A 46 13.42 3.48 1.16
N ARG A 47 13.48 3.63 -0.17
CA ARG A 47 12.39 3.25 -1.08
C ARG A 47 12.15 1.73 -1.09
N THR A 48 13.20 0.93 -1.04
CA THR A 48 13.05 -0.53 -1.07
C THR A 48 12.38 -1.05 0.20
N GLN A 49 12.60 -0.38 1.33
CA GLN A 49 11.95 -0.71 2.60
C GLN A 49 10.49 -0.26 2.64
N VAL A 50 10.15 0.92 2.13
CA VAL A 50 8.75 1.38 2.15
C VAL A 50 7.85 0.55 1.22
N ASP A 51 8.42 0.04 0.12
CA ASP A 51 7.74 -0.80 -0.87
C ASP A 51 7.82 -2.30 -0.54
N ALA A 52 8.46 -2.67 0.57
CA ALA A 52 8.62 -4.07 0.96
C ALA A 52 7.27 -4.73 1.24
N PRO A 53 7.12 -6.04 0.94
CA PRO A 53 5.93 -6.77 1.31
C PRO A 53 5.73 -6.77 2.84
N PRO A 54 4.51 -7.07 3.33
CA PRO A 54 4.23 -7.14 4.75
C PRO A 54 5.18 -8.12 5.45
N GLY A 55 5.72 -7.72 6.60
CA GLY A 55 6.49 -8.60 7.48
C GLY A 55 5.61 -9.55 8.28
N GLU A 56 6.14 -10.07 9.39
CA GLU A 56 5.36 -10.87 10.34
C GLU A 56 4.27 -10.05 11.04
N GLY A 57 3.04 -10.58 11.10
CA GLY A 57 1.90 -9.88 11.71
C GLY A 57 0.54 -10.33 11.15
N PRO A 58 -0.56 -9.60 11.47
CA PRO A 58 -1.86 -9.82 10.87
C PRO A 58 -1.81 -9.51 9.36
N ASN A 59 -1.55 -10.54 8.58
CA ASN A 59 -1.41 -10.45 7.13
C ASN A 59 -2.75 -10.80 6.47
N ALA A 60 -3.57 -9.79 6.20
CA ALA A 60 -4.72 -9.90 5.31
C ALA A 60 -4.33 -9.46 3.88
N LYS A 61 -5.19 -9.80 2.91
CA LYS A 61 -5.09 -9.23 1.57
C LYS A 61 -5.46 -7.73 1.65
N PRO A 62 -4.67 -6.82 1.07
CA PRO A 62 -5.06 -5.42 1.06
C PRO A 62 -6.38 -5.19 0.30
N ASP A 63 -7.18 -4.24 0.79
CA ASP A 63 -8.47 -3.87 0.21
C ASP A 63 -8.71 -2.36 0.37
N ALA A 64 -8.54 -1.61 -0.71
CA ALA A 64 -8.79 -0.17 -0.77
C ALA A 64 -10.25 0.18 -1.11
N THR A 65 -11.16 -0.80 -1.20
CA THR A 65 -12.57 -0.55 -1.54
C THR A 65 -13.20 0.42 -0.55
N GLY A 66 -13.83 1.48 -1.08
CA GLY A 66 -14.49 2.50 -0.26
C GLY A 66 -13.54 3.49 0.43
N TRP A 67 -12.24 3.42 0.16
CA TRP A 67 -11.29 4.42 0.59
C TRP A 67 -11.17 5.58 -0.40
N THR A 68 -10.90 6.76 0.16
CA THR A 68 -10.60 7.98 -0.59
C THR A 68 -9.31 8.57 -0.07
N HIS A 69 -8.59 9.27 -0.95
CA HIS A 69 -7.39 10.04 -0.61
C HIS A 69 -7.55 11.45 -1.16
N ARG A 70 -7.24 12.45 -0.33
CA ARG A 70 -7.22 13.87 -0.70
C ARG A 70 -5.96 14.51 -0.16
N SER A 71 -5.26 15.24 -1.03
CA SER A 71 -4.24 16.19 -0.61
C SER A 71 -4.89 17.51 -0.20
N GLU A 72 -4.51 18.03 0.95
CA GLU A 72 -5.07 19.21 1.60
C GLU A 72 -3.93 20.17 2.01
N ALA A 73 -4.24 21.42 2.36
CA ALA A 73 -3.21 22.42 2.66
C ALA A 73 -2.28 22.04 3.83
N GLY A 74 -2.75 21.19 4.75
CA GLY A 74 -2.00 20.73 5.93
C GLY A 74 -1.41 19.32 5.82
N GLY A 75 -1.55 18.63 4.67
CA GLY A 75 -1.12 17.24 4.51
C GLY A 75 -2.05 16.44 3.62
N ASP A 76 -2.23 15.17 3.94
CA ASP A 76 -3.10 14.26 3.20
C ASP A 76 -4.08 13.57 4.13
N ALA A 77 -5.32 13.43 3.68
CA ALA A 77 -6.39 12.74 4.37
C ALA A 77 -6.79 11.48 3.60
N PHE A 78 -6.88 10.36 4.31
CA PHE A 78 -7.36 9.07 3.83
C PHE A 78 -8.61 8.72 4.62
N ALA A 79 -9.71 8.41 3.95
CA ALA A 79 -10.97 8.16 4.63
C ALA A 79 -11.72 6.98 4.04
N SER A 80 -12.34 6.20 4.92
CA SER A 80 -13.35 5.19 4.62
C SER A 80 -14.65 5.54 5.34
N GLY A 81 -15.69 4.71 5.19
CA GLY A 81 -16.92 4.87 5.96
C GLY A 81 -16.77 4.69 7.47
N ALA A 82 -15.64 4.13 7.95
CA ALA A 82 -15.46 3.77 9.36
C ALA A 82 -14.27 4.47 10.05
N MET A 83 -13.30 5.00 9.29
CA MET A 83 -12.18 5.75 9.86
C MET A 83 -11.63 6.84 8.92
N THR A 84 -10.93 7.80 9.52
CA THR A 84 -10.10 8.79 8.83
C THR A 84 -8.68 8.73 9.38
N LEU A 85 -7.69 8.73 8.48
CA LEU A 85 -6.27 8.84 8.77
C LEU A 85 -5.74 10.12 8.12
N THR A 86 -5.00 10.92 8.87
CA THR A 86 -4.32 12.10 8.34
C THR A 86 -2.81 11.93 8.46
N VAL A 87 -2.09 12.32 7.42
CA VAL A 87 -0.63 12.42 7.46
C VAL A 87 -0.29 13.89 7.23
N ASN A 88 0.27 14.57 8.23
CA ASN A 88 0.56 16.01 8.16
C ASN A 88 1.73 16.35 7.23
N ALA A 89 1.63 17.45 6.49
CA ALA A 89 2.70 17.97 5.62
C ALA A 89 3.99 18.33 6.38
N GLN A 90 3.88 18.43 7.71
CA GLN A 90 4.87 18.84 8.72
C GLN A 90 4.87 20.33 9.04
#